data_AF-A0A1H3TQS7-F1
#
_entry.id   AF-A0A1H3TQS7-F1
#
_cell.length_a   1.000
_cell.length_b   1.000
_cell.length_c   1.000
_cell.angle_alpha   90.00
_cell.angle_beta   90.00
_cell.angle_gamma   90.00
#
_symmetry.space_group_name_H-M   'P 1'
#
loop_
_entity.id
_entity.type
_entity.pdbx_description
1 polymer ?
#
loop_
_entity_poly.entity_id
_entity_poly.type
_entity_poly.pdbx_seq_one_letter_code
_entity_poly.pdbx_strand_id
1 'polypeptide(L)' 'MEAQIRPLTATDRPAAWRIYQAGLDLGEASFETVAPDWPAFDGSRLPLHRFVAMFGERMAGWVAVY' A
#
# COMPACT_ATOMS: atom_id res chain seq x y z
N MET A 1 -6.36 18.63 10.77
CA MET A 1 -5.09 17.90 10.55
C MET A 1 -4.97 17.59 9.09
N GLU A 2 -3.80 17.78 8.50
CA GLU A 2 -3.52 17.51 7.08
C GLU A 2 -2.84 16.15 6.93
N ALA A 3 -2.98 15.54 5.74
CA ALA A 3 -2.30 14.30 5.44
C ALA A 3 -0.84 14.56 5.04
N GLN A 4 0.10 13.83 5.65
CA GLN A 4 1.51 13.83 5.24
C GLN A 4 1.75 12.73 4.20
N ILE A 5 2.33 13.11 3.06
CA ILE A 5 2.75 12.15 2.02
C ILE A 5 4.24 11.85 2.17
N ARG A 6 4.62 10.58 2.15
CA ARG A 6 6.03 10.15 2.17
C ARG A 6 6.22 8.84 1.39
N PRO A 7 7.47 8.46 1.03
CA PRO A 7 7.74 7.18 0.39
C PRO A 7 7.19 5.99 1.18
N LEU A 8 6.67 5.00 0.46
CA LEU A 8 6.28 3.71 1.02
C LEU A 8 7.53 2.83 1.20
N THR A 9 7.70 2.28 2.38
CA THR A 9 8.85 1.42 2.74
C THR A 9 8.39 0.05 3.26
N ALA A 10 9.32 -0.89 3.42
CA ALA A 10 8.99 -2.23 3.90
C ALA A 10 8.36 -2.25 5.30
N THR A 11 8.64 -1.26 6.15
CA THR A 11 8.05 -1.16 7.50
C THR A 11 6.57 -0.79 7.47
N ASP A 12 6.10 -0.18 6.37
CA ASP A 12 4.70 0.18 6.15
C ASP A 12 3.82 -1.00 5.76
N ARG A 13 4.46 -2.10 5.32
CA ARG A 13 3.80 -3.30 4.79
C ARG A 13 2.62 -3.74 5.66
N PRO A 14 2.73 -3.92 6.99
CA PRO A 14 1.60 -4.44 7.77
C PRO A 14 0.33 -3.58 7.66
N ALA A 15 0.47 -2.25 7.56
CA ALA A 15 -0.66 -1.35 7.40
C ALA A 15 -1.17 -1.30 5.96
N ALA A 16 -0.27 -1.17 4.99
CA ALA A 16 -0.62 -1.15 3.57
C ALA A 16 -1.30 -2.45 3.13
N TRP A 17 -0.85 -3.60 3.62
CA TRP A 17 -1.43 -4.90 3.30
C TRP A 17 -2.80 -5.12 3.90
N ARG A 18 -3.05 -4.59 5.10
CA ARG A 18 -4.38 -4.64 5.69
C ARG A 18 -5.38 -3.89 4.81
N ILE A 19 -4.97 -2.72 4.29
CA ILE A 19 -5.79 -1.93 3.35
C ILE A 19 -5.95 -2.69 2.03
N TYR A 20 -4.85 -3.24 1.50
CA TYR A 20 -4.86 -3.95 0.22
C TYR A 20 -5.77 -5.19 0.28
N GLN A 21 -5.57 -6.06 1.28
CA GLN A 21 -6.36 -7.26 1.47
C GLN A 21 -7.85 -6.93 1.67
N ALA A 22 -8.18 -5.91 2.47
CA ALA A 22 -9.57 -5.48 2.62
C ALA A 22 -10.20 -5.05 1.28
N GLY A 23 -9.43 -4.41 0.40
CA GLY A 23 -9.89 -4.09 -0.95
C GLY A 23 -10.06 -5.33 -1.83
N LEU A 24 -9.20 -6.34 -1.72
CA LEU A 24 -9.34 -7.61 -2.44
C LEU A 24 -10.55 -8.42 -1.94
N ASP A 25 -10.76 -8.48 -0.63
CA ASP A 25 -11.89 -9.16 -0.01
C ASP A 25 -13.25 -8.56 -0.45
N LEU A 26 -13.26 -7.26 -0.73
CA LEU A 26 -14.41 -6.53 -1.26
C LEU A 26 -14.53 -6.56 -2.78
N GLY A 27 -13.50 -7.02 -3.50
CA GLY A 27 -13.45 -7.00 -4.97
C GLY A 27 -13.19 -5.62 -5.59
N GLU A 28 -12.68 -4.66 -4.81
CA GLU A 28 -12.50 -3.26 -5.19
C GLU A 28 -11.04 -2.89 -5.55
N ALA A 29 -10.07 -3.80 -5.35
CA ALA A 29 -8.64 -3.49 -5.52
C ALA A 29 -7.99 -4.10 -6.77
N SER A 30 -8.23 -5.37 -7.08
CA SER A 30 -7.74 -6.05 -8.29
C SER A 30 -8.47 -7.38 -8.50
N PHE A 31 -8.10 -8.14 -9.55
CA PHE A 31 -8.59 -9.51 -9.78
C PHE A 31 -7.92 -10.57 -8.88
N GLU A 32 -6.98 -10.17 -8.04
CA GLU A 32 -6.34 -11.08 -7.08
C GLU A 32 -7.26 -11.30 -5.87
N THR A 33 -7.03 -12.38 -5.14
CA THR A 33 -7.76 -12.67 -3.89
C THR A 33 -6.90 -12.48 -2.64
N VAL A 34 -5.58 -12.46 -2.80
CA VAL A 34 -4.63 -12.30 -1.69
C VAL A 34 -3.58 -11.28 -2.07
N ALA A 35 -3.27 -10.36 -1.13
CA ALA A 35 -2.21 -9.39 -1.34
C ALA A 35 -0.86 -10.13 -1.44
N PRO A 36 -0.02 -9.84 -2.46
CA PRO A 36 1.23 -10.55 -2.72
C PRO A 36 2.20 -10.41 -1.54
N ASP A 37 3.24 -11.22 -1.43
CA ASP A 37 4.27 -10.91 -0.43
C ASP A 37 5.06 -9.63 -0.77
N TRP A 38 5.88 -9.17 0.17
CA TRP A 38 6.64 -7.95 -0.04
C TRP A 38 7.65 -8.05 -1.21
N PRO A 39 8.46 -9.12 -1.33
CA PRO A 39 9.35 -9.27 -2.48
C PRO A 39 8.64 -9.21 -3.84
N ALA A 40 7.49 -9.87 -4.00
CA ALA A 40 6.73 -9.83 -5.24
C ALA A 40 6.16 -8.43 -5.54
N PHE A 41 5.70 -7.71 -4.51
CA PHE A 41 5.27 -6.32 -4.67
C PHE A 41 6.43 -5.38 -5.03
N ASP A 42 7.55 -5.48 -4.31
CA ASP A 42 8.72 -4.63 -4.50
C ASP A 42 9.35 -4.82 -5.89
N GLY A 43 9.38 -6.07 -6.39
CA GLY A 43 9.88 -6.40 -7.72
C GLY A 43 8.95 -6.01 -8.87
N SER A 44 7.67 -5.72 -8.61
CA SER A 44 6.67 -5.40 -9.65
C SER A 44 6.20 -3.95 -9.65
N ARG A 45 6.83 -3.08 -8.85
CA ARG A 45 6.46 -1.66 -8.71
C ARG A 45 7.72 -0.78 -8.75
N LEU A 46 7.59 0.44 -9.28
CA LEU A 46 8.68 1.39 -9.35
C LEU A 46 9.05 1.92 -7.95
N PRO A 47 10.29 1.69 -7.44
CA PRO A 47 10.65 2.02 -6.06
C PRO A 47 10.50 3.50 -5.67
N LEU A 48 10.62 4.42 -6.64
CA LEU A 48 10.50 5.86 -6.45
C LEU A 48 9.08 6.41 -6.66
N HIS A 49 8.13 5.58 -7.11
CA HIS A 49 6.75 5.99 -7.43
C HIS A 49 5.74 5.27 -6.54
N ARG A 50 6.10 5.13 -5.26
CA ARG A 50 5.26 4.54 -4.22
C ARG A 50 5.21 5.43 -3.00
N PHE A 51 4.01 5.72 -2.53
CA PHE A 51 3.77 6.69 -1.46
C PHE A 51 2.69 6.22 -0.51
N VAL A 52 2.78 6.66 0.75
CA VAL A 52 1.72 6.50 1.75
C VAL A 52 1.20 7.87 2.15
N ALA A 53 -0.10 7.93 2.45
CA ALA A 53 -0.75 9.08 3.05
C ALA A 53 -0.98 8.80 4.55
N MET A 54 -0.39 9.62 5.41
CA MET A 54 -0.46 9.50 6.87
C MET A 54 -1.32 10.62 7.46
N PHE A 55 -2.23 10.27 8.36
CA PHE A 55 -3.01 11.20 9.16
C PHE A 55 -2.62 11.00 10.64
N GLY A 56 -1.62 11.75 11.09
CA GLY A 56 -0.89 11.42 12.32
C GLY A 56 -0.15 10.08 12.16
N GLU A 57 -0.33 9.17 13.11
CA GLU A 57 0.27 7.82 13.05
C GLU A 57 -0.53 6.82 12.19
N ARG A 58 -1.72 7.20 11.74
CA ARG A 58 -2.60 6.32 10.97
C ARG A 58 -2.33 6.46 9.47
N MET A 59 -2.08 5.35 8.80
CA MET A 59 -2.11 5.32 7.33
C MET A 59 -3.56 5.43 6.83
N ALA A 60 -3.84 6.45 6.02
CA ALA A 60 -5.13 6.65 5.37
C ALA A 60 -5.23 5.89 4.03
N GLY A 61 -4.10 5.70 3.35
CA GLY A 61 -4.02 5.00 2.07
C GLY A 61 -2.60 4.99 1.52
N TRP A 62 -2.44 4.35 0.37
CA TRP A 62 -1.17 4.27 -0.34
C TRP A 62 -1.39 4.16 -1.85
N VAL A 63 -0.34 4.44 -2.62
CA VAL A 63 -0.33 4.30 -4.07
C VAL A 63 1.02 3.75 -4.51
N ALA A 64 1.02 2.93 -5.56
CA ALA A 64 2.22 2.51 -6.26
C ALA A 64 1.94 2.36 -7.75
N VAL A 65 2.94 2.69 -8.56
CA VAL A 65 2.90 2.52 -10.02
C VAL A 65 3.81 1.37 -10.42
N TYR A 66 3.44 0.64 -11.47
CA TYR A 66 4.23 -0.41 -12.11
C TYR A 66 4.80 0.04 -13.44
#